data_AF-A0A2X1PPE3-F1
#
_entry.id   AF-A0A2X1PPE3-F1
#
_cell.length_a   1.000
_cell.length_b   1.000
_cell.length_c   1.000
_cell.angle_alpha   90.00
_cell.angle_beta   90.00
_cell.angle_gamma   90.00
#
_symmetry.space_group_name_H-M   'P 1'
#
loop_
_entity.id
_entity.type
_entity.pdbx_description
1 polymer ?
#
loop_
_entity_poly.entity_id
_entity_poly.type
_entity_poly.pdbx_seq_one_letter_code
_entity_poly.pdbx_strand_id
1 'polypeptide(L)'
;MLDGQYQQAVKILENVLEQNPDYTGEILLPLKHCYEELNQLDNFELFLIRAGQIINNDEVELALVKLIEEKDGKSAAQAKLYQQLTKKPSTLIFHRFMQYQIDDAEDGRGKESLILLHKMVGERIKQTSPYRCTNCGYQIHKLLWNCPSCRQWESIKPVSNQEHN
;
A
#
# COMPACT_ATOMS: atom_id res chain seq x y z
N MET A 1 2.18 13.62 16.68
CA MET A 1 1.09 12.99 17.46
C MET A 1 1.30 13.38 18.90
N LEU A 2 0.42 14.21 19.44
CA LEU A 2 0.53 14.74 20.80
C LEU A 2 -0.33 13.83 21.71
N ASP A 3 0.26 13.37 22.81
CA ASP A 3 -0.37 12.80 24.03
C ASP A 3 -0.30 11.28 24.31
N GLY A 4 0.44 10.47 23.55
CA GLY A 4 0.70 9.06 23.93
C GLY A 4 -0.55 8.16 24.03
N GLN A 5 -1.70 8.64 23.55
CA GLN A 5 -2.98 7.93 23.54
C GLN A 5 -3.07 6.94 22.36
N TYR A 6 -2.07 6.08 22.22
CA TYR A 6 -1.93 5.18 21.06
C TYR A 6 -3.12 4.22 20.92
N GLN A 7 -3.66 3.68 22.02
CA GLN A 7 -4.84 2.80 21.96
C GLN A 7 -6.07 3.50 21.38
N GLN A 8 -6.31 4.75 21.76
CA GLN A 8 -7.42 5.53 21.23
C GLN A 8 -7.19 5.90 19.77
N ALA A 9 -5.94 6.22 19.40
CA ALA A 9 -5.56 6.48 18.02
C ALA A 9 -5.79 5.25 17.14
N VAL A 10 -5.39 4.05 17.57
CA VAL A 10 -5.69 2.79 16.86
C VAL A 10 -7.17 2.66 16.59
N LYS A 11 -8.02 2.80 17.62
CA LYS A 11 -9.47 2.67 17.48
C LYS A 11 -10.05 3.67 16.45
N ILE A 12 -9.56 4.91 16.44
CA ILE A 12 -10.02 5.94 15.50
C ILE A 12 -9.54 5.62 14.09
N LEU A 13 -8.27 5.25 13.93
CA LEU A 13 -7.66 4.96 12.64
C LEU A 13 -8.29 3.72 12.01
N GLU A 14 -8.45 2.61 12.75
CA GLU A 14 -9.07 1.39 12.23
C GLU A 14 -10.51 1.62 11.75
N ASN A 15 -11.23 2.56 12.36
CA ASN A 15 -12.59 2.90 11.96
C ASN A 15 -12.68 3.49 10.53
N VAL A 16 -11.57 3.97 9.95
CA VAL A 16 -11.53 4.39 8.54
C VAL A 16 -11.89 3.24 7.61
N LEU A 17 -11.54 2.00 7.96
CA LEU A 17 -11.89 0.81 7.20
C LEU A 17 -13.42 0.59 7.14
N GLU A 18 -14.17 1.09 8.12
CA GLU A 18 -15.64 1.00 8.15
C GLU A 18 -16.30 2.24 7.54
N GLN A 19 -15.72 3.42 7.76
CA GLN A 19 -16.27 4.69 7.26
C GLN A 19 -16.05 4.88 5.76
N ASN A 20 -14.81 4.70 5.30
CA ASN A 20 -14.45 4.84 3.89
C ASN A 20 -13.15 4.06 3.60
N PRO A 21 -13.28 2.77 3.22
CA PRO A 21 -12.14 1.88 3.01
C PRO A 21 -11.10 2.39 2.00
N ASP A 22 -11.49 3.27 1.07
CA ASP A 22 -10.59 3.81 0.06
C ASP A 22 -9.40 4.57 0.66
N TYR A 23 -9.56 5.15 1.85
CA TYR A 23 -8.50 5.90 2.52
C TYR A 23 -7.62 5.05 3.45
N THR A 24 -7.75 3.72 3.41
CA THR A 24 -6.98 2.83 4.30
C THR A 24 -5.47 3.00 4.10
N GLY A 25 -4.99 3.26 2.88
CA GLY A 25 -3.57 3.52 2.60
C GLY A 25 -2.99 4.68 3.42
N GLU A 26 -3.77 5.73 3.61
CA GLU A 26 -3.35 6.97 4.30
C GLU A 26 -3.15 6.78 5.80
N ILE A 27 -3.83 5.80 6.41
CA ILE A 27 -3.69 5.51 7.84
C ILE A 27 -2.60 4.49 8.15
N LEU A 28 -2.03 3.78 7.15
CA LEU A 28 -1.13 2.65 7.42
C LEU A 28 0.10 3.06 8.22
N LEU A 29 0.74 4.17 7.84
CA LEU A 29 1.92 4.67 8.52
C LEU A 29 1.63 5.10 9.98
N PRO A 30 0.65 5.97 10.25
CA PRO A 30 0.33 6.34 11.62
C PRO A 30 -0.20 5.16 12.45
N LEU A 31 -0.93 4.23 11.83
CA LEU A 31 -1.44 3.04 12.50
C LEU A 31 -0.32 2.06 12.87
N LYS A 32 0.63 1.80 11.96
CA LYS A 32 1.84 0.99 12.25
C LYS A 32 2.58 1.55 13.47
N HIS A 33 2.84 2.86 13.47
CA HIS A 33 3.51 3.53 14.59
C HIS A 33 2.74 3.33 15.90
N CYS A 34 1.41 3.46 15.90
CA CYS A 34 0.64 3.24 17.13
C CYS A 34 0.77 1.80 17.63
N TYR A 35 0.78 0.82 16.72
CA TYR A 35 0.97 -0.58 17.07
C TYR A 35 2.40 -0.91 17.54
N GLU A 36 3.41 -0.26 16.98
CA GLU A 36 4.81 -0.37 17.43
C GLU A 36 4.97 0.13 18.87
N GLU A 37 4.44 1.32 19.19
CA GLU A 37 4.48 1.89 20.54
C GLU A 37 3.73 1.05 21.58
N LEU A 38 2.69 0.33 21.15
CA LEU A 38 1.93 -0.59 21.98
C LEU A 38 2.53 -1.99 22.07
N ASN A 39 3.60 -2.30 21.32
CA ASN A 39 4.14 -3.65 21.14
C ASN A 39 3.09 -4.67 20.68
N GLN A 40 2.21 -4.26 19.75
CA GLN A 40 1.07 -5.02 19.27
C GLN A 40 1.11 -5.23 17.74
N LEU A 41 2.30 -5.51 17.19
CA LEU A 41 2.47 -5.73 15.75
C LEU A 41 1.67 -6.92 15.20
N ASP A 42 1.38 -7.94 16.01
CA ASP A 42 0.49 -9.04 15.63
C ASP A 42 -0.93 -8.55 15.32
N ASN A 43 -1.43 -7.57 16.09
CA ASN A 43 -2.73 -6.96 15.83
C ASN A 43 -2.71 -6.11 14.55
N PHE A 44 -1.59 -5.44 14.26
CA PHE A 44 -1.42 -4.73 13.00
C PHE A 44 -1.44 -5.68 11.80
N GLU A 45 -0.80 -6.86 11.92
CA GLU A 45 -0.86 -7.89 10.89
C GLU A 45 -2.30 -8.36 10.64
N LEU A 46 -3.05 -8.66 11.71
CA LEU A 46 -4.47 -9.04 11.61
C LEU A 46 -5.31 -7.94 10.96
N PHE A 47 -5.05 -6.67 11.30
CA PHE A 47 -5.69 -5.53 10.65
C PHE A 47 -5.40 -5.51 9.15
N LEU A 48 -4.15 -5.66 8.73
CA LEU A 48 -3.76 -5.66 7.31
C LEU A 48 -4.40 -6.82 6.55
N ILE A 49 -4.46 -8.02 7.15
CA ILE A 49 -5.14 -9.18 6.57
C ILE A 49 -6.63 -8.89 6.38
N ARG A 50 -7.31 -8.33 7.39
CA ARG A 50 -8.73 -7.93 7.30
C ARG A 50 -8.94 -6.86 6.23
N ALA A 51 -8.08 -5.84 6.18
CA ALA A 51 -8.15 -4.77 5.19
C ALA A 51 -8.00 -5.31 3.76
N GLY A 52 -7.00 -6.17 3.49
CA GLY A 52 -6.79 -6.77 2.16
C GLY A 52 -7.92 -7.70 1.68
N GLN A 53 -8.75 -8.21 2.61
CA GLN A 53 -9.97 -8.94 2.28
C GLN A 53 -11.14 -8.02 1.87
N ILE A 54 -11.21 -6.81 2.44
CA ILE A 54 -12.30 -5.85 2.21
C ILE A 54 -12.02 -5.00 0.97
N ILE A 55 -10.78 -4.53 0.81
CA ILE A 55 -10.39 -3.65 -0.30
C ILE A 55 -9.30 -4.26 -1.16
N ASN A 56 -9.31 -3.88 -2.43
CA ASN A 56 -8.20 -4.16 -3.33
C ASN A 56 -7.22 -2.97 -3.32
N ASN A 57 -6.37 -2.89 -2.29
CA ASN A 57 -5.41 -1.81 -2.14
C ASN A 57 -3.97 -2.35 -2.08
N ASP A 58 -3.17 -1.95 -3.06
CA ASP A 58 -1.77 -2.38 -3.21
C ASP A 58 -0.88 -1.96 -2.03
N GLU A 59 -1.15 -0.82 -1.40
CA GLU A 59 -0.37 -0.32 -0.28
C GLU A 59 -0.58 -1.16 0.97
N VAL A 60 -1.82 -1.64 1.20
CA VAL A 60 -2.14 -2.57 2.30
C VAL A 60 -1.41 -3.90 2.10
N GLU A 61 -1.45 -4.45 0.88
CA GLU A 61 -0.77 -5.70 0.57
C GLU A 61 0.76 -5.56 0.66
N LEU A 62 1.33 -4.46 0.17
CA LEU A 62 2.75 -4.18 0.33
C LEU A 62 3.15 -4.00 1.81
N ALA A 63 2.31 -3.34 2.61
CA ALA A 63 2.56 -3.19 4.04
C ALA A 63 2.58 -4.55 4.74
N LEU A 64 1.66 -5.47 4.38
CA LEU A 64 1.63 -6.82 4.92
C LEU A 64 2.88 -7.62 4.54
N VAL A 65 3.31 -7.56 3.28
CA VAL A 65 4.54 -8.23 2.82
C VAL A 65 5.77 -7.72 3.58
N LYS A 66 5.89 -6.40 3.78
CA LYS A 66 6.99 -5.81 4.56
C LYS A 66 6.95 -6.25 6.02
N LEU A 67 5.78 -6.28 6.64
CA LEU A 67 5.63 -6.72 8.03
C LEU A 67 6.04 -8.19 8.20
N ILE A 68 5.62 -9.07 7.28
CA ILE A 68 6.03 -10.48 7.27
C ILE A 68 7.55 -10.61 7.05
N GLU A 69 8.14 -9.79 6.20
CA GLU A 69 9.59 -9.78 6.00
C GLU A 69 10.35 -9.40 7.28
N GLU A 70 9.86 -8.40 8.02
CA GLU A 70 10.41 -7.95 9.30
C GLU A 70 10.29 -9.05 10.39
N LYS A 71 9.19 -9.82 10.40
CA LYS A 71 8.91 -10.83 11.45
C LYS A 71 9.45 -12.22 11.14
N ASP A 72 9.18 -12.71 9.93
CA ASP A 72 9.37 -14.11 9.52
C ASP A 72 10.45 -14.26 8.42
N GLY A 73 11.01 -13.14 7.98
CA GLY A 73 12.11 -13.09 7.01
C GLY A 73 11.67 -13.09 5.54
N LYS A 74 12.67 -12.91 4.68
CA LYS A 74 12.49 -12.70 3.23
C LYS A 74 11.73 -13.84 2.54
N SER A 75 11.97 -15.09 2.91
CA SER A 75 11.34 -16.25 2.26
C SER A 75 9.82 -16.30 2.49
N ALA A 76 9.37 -16.02 3.72
CA ALA A 76 7.94 -15.93 4.06
C ALA A 76 7.26 -14.78 3.30
N ALA A 77 7.93 -13.62 3.24
CA ALA A 77 7.44 -12.46 2.52
C ALA A 77 7.33 -12.71 1.01
N GLN A 78 8.32 -13.38 0.41
CA GLN A 78 8.27 -13.83 -0.98
C GLN A 78 7.08 -14.76 -1.22
N ALA A 79 6.88 -15.78 -0.38
CA ALA A 79 5.77 -16.71 -0.53
C ALA A 79 4.41 -16.00 -0.49
N LYS A 80 4.22 -15.04 0.43
CA LYS A 80 3.03 -14.19 0.48
C LYS A 80 2.88 -13.35 -0.80
N LEU A 81 3.96 -12.72 -1.26
CA LEU A 81 3.94 -11.91 -2.48
C LEU A 81 3.58 -12.74 -3.72
N TYR A 82 4.10 -13.96 -3.86
CA TYR A 82 3.75 -14.89 -4.94
C TYR A 82 2.26 -15.26 -4.93
N GLN A 83 1.69 -15.52 -3.75
CA GLN A 83 0.26 -15.77 -3.62
C GLN A 83 -0.56 -14.57 -4.08
N GLN A 84 -0.12 -13.34 -3.75
CA GLN A 84 -0.80 -12.13 -4.17
C GLN A 84 -0.66 -11.84 -5.66
N LEU A 85 0.51 -12.04 -6.26
CA LEU A 85 0.70 -11.93 -7.71
C LEU A 85 -0.25 -12.83 -8.49
N THR A 86 -0.49 -14.05 -7.98
CA THR A 86 -1.38 -15.02 -8.64
C THR A 86 -2.85 -14.63 -8.49
N LYS A 87 -3.23 -14.08 -7.33
CA LYS A 87 -4.62 -13.74 -7.02
C LYS A 87 -5.04 -12.38 -7.58
N LYS A 88 -4.19 -11.36 -7.40
CA LYS A 88 -4.46 -9.95 -7.73
C LYS A 88 -3.14 -9.29 -8.18
N PRO A 89 -2.74 -9.45 -9.44
CA PRO A 89 -1.53 -8.84 -9.95
C PRO A 89 -1.68 -7.32 -10.00
N SER A 90 -0.67 -6.61 -9.49
CA SER A 90 -0.59 -5.15 -9.63
C SER A 90 0.84 -4.72 -9.92
N THR A 91 0.98 -3.51 -10.50
CA THR A 91 2.29 -2.98 -10.90
C THR A 91 3.19 -2.78 -9.67
N LEU A 92 2.61 -2.39 -8.53
CA LEU A 92 3.32 -2.20 -7.28
C LEU A 92 3.84 -3.52 -6.69
N ILE A 93 3.00 -4.55 -6.65
CA ILE A 93 3.38 -5.91 -6.22
C ILE A 93 4.44 -6.51 -7.16
N PHE A 94 4.26 -6.34 -8.48
CA PHE A 94 5.23 -6.79 -9.48
C PHE A 94 6.59 -6.10 -9.34
N HIS A 95 6.59 -4.80 -9.05
CA HIS A 95 7.82 -4.07 -8.78
C HIS A 95 8.55 -4.62 -7.55
N ARG A 96 7.84 -4.89 -6.44
CA ARG A 96 8.43 -5.53 -5.26
C ARG A 96 8.96 -6.94 -5.58
N PHE A 97 8.26 -7.68 -6.43
CA PHE A 97 8.68 -9.00 -6.86
C PHE A 97 9.99 -8.96 -7.65
N MET A 98 10.10 -8.05 -8.62
CA MET A 98 11.35 -7.86 -9.37
C MET A 98 12.52 -7.52 -8.43
N GLN A 99 12.30 -6.71 -7.38
CA GLN A 99 13.34 -6.44 -6.40
C GLN A 99 13.85 -7.74 -5.74
N TYR A 100 12.94 -8.63 -5.33
CA TYR A 100 13.34 -9.93 -4.78
C TYR A 100 14.13 -10.78 -5.78
N GLN A 101 13.72 -10.79 -7.06
CA GLN A 101 14.47 -11.51 -8.10
C GLN A 101 15.87 -10.92 -8.32
N ILE A 102 16.02 -9.59 -8.23
CA ILE A 102 17.32 -8.91 -8.33
C ILE A 102 18.22 -9.29 -7.15
N ASP A 103 17.66 -9.28 -5.94
CA ASP A 103 18.39 -9.59 -4.72
C ASP A 103 18.92 -11.03 -4.68
N ASP A 104 18.18 -11.97 -5.30
CA ASP A 104 18.56 -13.39 -5.38
C ASP A 104 19.40 -13.73 -6.63
N ALA A 105 19.50 -12.82 -7.60
CA ALA A 105 20.21 -13.05 -8.84
C ALA A 105 21.74 -12.93 -8.68
N GLU A 106 22.46 -13.87 -9.31
CA GLU A 106 23.90 -13.79 -9.52
C GLU A 106 24.27 -12.62 -10.43
N ASP A 107 25.48 -12.09 -10.25
CA ASP A 107 25.96 -10.97 -11.04
C ASP A 107 26.16 -11.35 -12.51
N GLY A 108 25.72 -10.45 -13.40
CA GLY A 108 25.85 -10.61 -14.85
C GLY A 108 24.71 -9.96 -15.62
N ARG A 109 24.71 -10.19 -16.94
CA ARG A 109 23.76 -9.54 -17.89
C ARG A 109 22.28 -9.75 -17.54
N GLY A 110 21.94 -10.90 -16.94
CA GLY A 110 20.57 -11.19 -16.50
C GLY A 110 20.11 -10.24 -15.40
N LYS A 111 20.92 -10.08 -14.35
CA LYS A 111 20.66 -9.16 -13.24
C LYS A 111 20.65 -7.70 -13.69
N GLU A 112 21.57 -7.30 -14.56
CA GLU A 112 21.59 -5.96 -15.16
C GLU A 112 20.29 -5.64 -15.92
N SER A 113 19.79 -6.61 -16.69
CA SER A 113 18.52 -6.48 -17.42
C SER A 113 17.32 -6.37 -16.46
N LEU A 114 17.30 -7.16 -15.37
CA LEU A 114 16.27 -7.07 -14.34
C LEU A 114 16.29 -5.70 -13.64
N ILE A 115 17.47 -5.18 -13.31
CA ILE A 115 17.63 -3.84 -12.71
C ILE A 115 17.09 -2.76 -13.64
N LEU A 116 17.36 -2.84 -14.94
CA LEU A 116 16.83 -1.91 -15.93
C LEU A 116 15.29 -1.97 -15.99
N LEU A 117 14.71 -3.18 -16.07
CA LEU A 117 13.26 -3.37 -16.08
C LEU A 117 12.61 -2.83 -14.79
N HIS A 118 13.18 -3.15 -13.63
CA HIS A 118 12.74 -2.64 -12.34
C HIS A 118 12.73 -1.11 -12.32
N LYS A 119 13.82 -0.47 -12.79
CA LYS A 119 13.92 0.99 -12.88
C LYS A 119 12.83 1.58 -13.80
N MET A 120 12.60 0.99 -14.98
CA MET A 120 11.58 1.47 -15.92
C MET A 120 10.17 1.38 -15.34
N VAL A 121 9.85 0.26 -14.67
CA VAL A 121 8.57 0.09 -13.99
C VAL A 121 8.44 1.07 -12.82
N GLY A 122 9.50 1.28 -12.05
CA GLY A 122 9.53 2.26 -10.97
C GLY A 122 9.27 3.70 -11.45
N GLU A 123 9.86 4.11 -12.57
CA GLU A 123 9.58 5.42 -13.18
C GLU A 123 8.12 5.54 -13.66
N ARG A 124 7.55 4.45 -14.19
CA ARG A 124 6.13 4.43 -14.57
C ARG A 124 5.21 4.60 -13.35
N ILE A 125 5.50 3.92 -12.24
CA ILE A 125 4.75 4.04 -10.98
C ILE A 125 4.82 5.48 -10.45
N LYS A 126 5.98 6.14 -10.52
CA LYS A 126 6.12 7.54 -10.05
C LYS A 126 5.30 8.53 -10.89
N GLN A 127 5.11 8.26 -12.18
CA GLN A 127 4.36 9.12 -13.09
C GLN A 127 2.84 8.95 -12.96
N THR A 128 2.37 7.80 -12.46
CA THR A 128 0.93 7.61 -12.23
C THR A 128 0.50 8.43 -11.03
N SER A 129 -0.41 9.38 -11.25
CA SER A 129 -1.05 10.11 -10.14
C SER A 129 -1.89 9.13 -9.31
N PRO A 130 -1.56 8.90 -8.02
CA PRO A 130 -2.27 7.94 -7.19
C PRO A 130 -3.72 8.34 -6.93
N TYR A 131 -4.09 9.62 -7.09
CA TYR A 131 -5.41 10.13 -6.76
C TYR A 131 -6.15 10.72 -7.97
N ARG A 132 -7.46 10.46 -8.03
CA ARG A 132 -8.37 11.04 -9.02
C ARG A 132 -9.72 11.39 -8.39
N CYS A 133 -10.23 12.56 -8.76
CA CYS A 133 -11.58 13.01 -8.39
C CYS A 133 -12.65 12.15 -9.09
N THR A 134 -13.52 11.48 -8.32
CA THR A 134 -14.65 10.69 -8.83
C THR A 134 -15.71 11.55 -9.54
N ASN A 135 -15.77 12.85 -9.25
CA ASN A 135 -16.77 13.75 -9.83
C ASN A 135 -16.34 14.37 -11.17
N CYS A 136 -15.07 14.78 -11.30
CA CYS A 136 -14.61 15.54 -12.48
C CYS A 136 -13.34 14.99 -13.14
N GLY A 137 -12.77 13.90 -12.62
CA GLY A 137 -11.57 13.28 -13.18
C GLY A 137 -10.24 14.00 -12.91
N TYR A 138 -10.24 15.10 -12.15
CA TYR A 138 -9.01 15.83 -11.78
C TYR A 138 -8.03 14.89 -11.06
N GLN A 139 -6.78 14.84 -11.53
CA GLN A 139 -5.73 13.97 -11.00
C GLN A 139 -4.73 14.75 -10.17
N ILE A 140 -4.25 14.14 -9.08
CA ILE A 140 -3.31 14.76 -8.15
C ILE A 140 -2.40 13.70 -7.50
N HIS A 141 -1.23 14.14 -7.02
CA HIS A 141 -0.24 13.26 -6.39
C HIS A 141 -0.37 13.16 -4.86
N LYS A 142 -1.21 13.98 -4.25
CA LYS A 142 -1.46 14.01 -2.80
C LYS A 142 -2.96 14.10 -2.57
N LEU A 143 -3.44 13.42 -1.54
CA LEU A 143 -4.83 13.52 -1.13
C LEU A 143 -5.16 14.98 -0.76
N LEU A 144 -6.23 15.50 -1.37
CA LEU A 144 -6.87 16.74 -0.96
C LEU A 144 -8.34 16.45 -0.71
N TRP A 145 -8.84 16.85 0.46
CA TRP A 145 -10.25 16.66 0.81
C TRP A 145 -11.20 17.47 -0.05
N ASN A 146 -10.76 18.63 -0.56
CA ASN A 146 -11.54 19.46 -1.47
C ASN A 146 -10.88 19.48 -2.85
N CYS A 147 -11.62 19.06 -3.88
CA CYS A 147 -11.12 19.05 -5.24
C CYS A 147 -10.90 20.47 -5.78
N PRO A 148 -9.67 20.86 -6.18
CA PRO A 148 -9.40 22.22 -6.65
C PRO A 148 -10.09 22.56 -7.99
N SER A 149 -10.52 21.54 -8.75
CA SER A 149 -11.22 21.73 -10.03
C SER A 149 -12.73 21.91 -9.85
N CYS A 150 -13.42 20.95 -9.22
CA CYS A 150 -14.89 20.97 -9.11
C CYS A 150 -15.42 21.40 -7.73
N ARG A 151 -14.52 21.69 -6.77
CA ARG A 151 -14.82 22.13 -5.40
C ARG A 151 -15.66 21.15 -4.56
N GLN A 152 -15.75 19.90 -5.00
CA GLN A 152 -16.43 18.84 -4.27
C GLN A 152 -15.54 18.34 -3.14
N TRP A 153 -16.14 18.09 -1.98
CA TRP A 153 -15.48 17.48 -0.84
C TRP A 153 -15.50 15.96 -0.96
N GLU A 154 -14.46 15.31 -0.43
CA GLU A 154 -14.32 13.85 -0.30
C GLU A 154 -14.43 13.08 -1.63
N SER A 155 -14.25 13.77 -2.76
CA SER A 155 -14.35 13.18 -4.10
C SER A 155 -13.03 12.68 -4.65
N ILE A 156 -11.88 13.07 -4.08
CA ILE A 156 -10.55 12.62 -4.51
C ILE A 156 -10.22 11.29 -3.82
N LYS A 157 -10.11 10.21 -4.61
CA LYS A 157 -9.85 8.85 -4.11
C LYS A 157 -8.65 8.21 -4.82
N PRO A 158 -8.02 7.17 -4.22
CA PRO A 158 -6.99 6.40 -4.90
C PRO A 158 -7.49 5.78 -6.22
N VAL A 159 -6.67 5.82 -7.26
CA VAL A 159 -7.00 5.31 -8.61
C VAL A 159 -7.15 3.79 -8.63
N SER A 160 -6.35 3.06 -7.83
CA SER A 160 -6.42 1.59 -7.72
C SER A 160 -7.83 1.08 -7.41
N ASN A 161 -8.62 1.89 -6.69
CA ASN A 161 -9.97 1.54 -6.25
C ASN A 161 -11.07 2.01 -7.23
N GLN A 162 -10.70 2.73 -8.29
CA GLN A 162 -11.63 3.24 -9.30
C GLN A 162 -11.68 2.39 -10.58
N GLU A 163 -10.67 1.55 -10.83
CA GLU A 163 -10.58 0.73 -12.05
C GLU A 163 -11.45 -0.55 -12.02
N HIS A 164 -12.32 -0.72 -11.01
CA HIS A 164 -13.19 -1.89 -10.83
C HIS A 164 -14.70 -1.57 -10.90
N ASN A 165 -15.09 -0.42 -11.47
CA ASN A 165 -16.50 -0.09 -11.78
C ASN A 165 -16.70 0.20 -13.27
#